data_AF-A0A2Z5ZPK6-F1
#
_entry.id   AF-A0A2Z5ZPK6-F1
#
_cell.length_a   1.000
_cell.length_b   1.000
_cell.length_c   1.000
_cell.angle_alpha   90.00
_cell.angle_beta   90.00
_cell.angle_gamma   90.00
#
_symmetry.space_group_name_H-M   'P 1'
#
loop_
_entity.id
_entity.type
_entity.pdbx_description
1 polymer ?
#
loop_
_entity_poly.entity_id
_entity_poly.type
_entity_poly.pdbx_seq_one_letter_code
_entity_poly.pdbx_strand_id
1 'polypeptide(L)' 'YVDLGRSWQIYLLIGLLLWVALVVRALWPVLQEKGSKSLIYLVLVSALAIGLLYGAGLMWGQHTNIAVMEYWR' A
#
# COMPACT_ATOMS: atom_id res chain seq x y z
N TYR A 1 -7.31 -0.08 -18.85
CA TYR A 1 -7.54 -0.86 -17.61
C TYR A 1 -7.55 -0.01 -16.35
N VAL A 2 -7.49 1.32 -16.44
CA VAL A 2 -7.80 2.24 -15.34
C VAL A 2 -8.92 3.16 -15.82
N ASP A 3 -10.03 2.53 -16.22
CA ASP A 3 -11.30 3.20 -16.52
C ASP A 3 -12.19 3.24 -15.25
N LEU A 4 -11.57 3.02 -14.08
CA LEU A 4 -12.22 3.19 -12.78
C LEU A 4 -12.16 4.68 -12.44
N GLY A 5 -13.32 5.33 -12.38
CA GLY A 5 -13.44 6.71 -11.94
C GLY A 5 -12.70 6.93 -10.62
N ARG A 6 -12.08 8.12 -10.45
CA ARG A 6 -11.17 8.45 -9.34
C ARG A 6 -11.69 8.06 -7.95
N SER A 7 -13.01 8.08 -7.77
CA SER A 7 -13.71 7.59 -6.58
C SER A 7 -13.39 6.12 -6.25
N TRP A 8 -13.35 5.24 -7.25
CA TRP A 8 -13.03 3.82 -7.08
C TRP A 8 -11.57 3.57 -6.71
N GLN A 9 -10.64 4.36 -7.26
CA GLN A 9 -9.24 4.30 -6.84
C GLN A 9 -9.09 4.66 -5.35
N ILE A 10 -9.85 5.66 -4.87
CA ILE A 10 -9.87 6.03 -3.46
C ILE A 10 -10.47 4.91 -2.59
N TYR A 11 -11.55 4.25 -3.03
CA TYR A 11 -12.10 3.09 -2.29
C TYR A 11 -11.10 1.93 -2.20
N LEU A 12 -10.38 1.63 -3.29
CA LEU A 12 -9.33 0.62 -3.28
C LEU A 12 -8.18 1.01 -2.35
N LEU A 13 -7.79 2.29 -2.34
CA LEU A 13 -6.79 2.80 -1.41
C LEU A 13 -7.23 2.65 0.03
N ILE A 14 -8.46 3.03 0.36
CA ILE A 14 -9.02 2.86 1.71
C ILE A 14 -9.02 1.38 2.09
N GLY A 15 -9.43 0.49 1.18
CA GLY A 15 -9.40 -0.96 1.39
C GLY A 15 -7.98 -1.49 1.63
N LEU A 16 -7.01 -0.99 0.88
CA LEU A 16 -5.60 -1.38 1.03
C LEU A 16 -5.00 -0.86 2.33
N LEU A 17 -5.29 0.38 2.72
CA LEU A 17 -4.86 0.96 4.00
C LEU A 17 -5.48 0.21 5.18
N LEU A 18 -6.78 -0.13 5.10
CA LEU A 18 -7.44 -1.00 6.08
C LEU A 18 -6.76 -2.37 6.15
N TRP A 19 -6.46 -2.97 5.00
CA TRP A 19 -5.79 -4.26 4.94
C TRP A 19 -4.40 -4.21 5.59
N VAL A 20 -3.57 -3.20 5.28
CA VAL A 20 -2.26 -3.01 5.91
C VAL A 20 -2.39 -2.79 7.41
N ALA A 21 -3.35 -1.98 7.86
CA ALA A 21 -3.59 -1.75 9.28
C ALA A 21 -3.98 -3.06 10.01
N LEU A 22 -4.79 -3.91 9.39
CA LEU A 22 -5.15 -5.23 9.91
C LEU A 22 -3.95 -6.16 9.98
N VAL A 23 -3.12 -6.20 8.93
CA VAL A 23 -1.89 -7.01 8.88
C VAL A 23 -0.92 -6.58 9.99
N VAL A 24 -0.65 -5.28 10.13
CA VAL A 24 0.21 -4.75 11.20
C VAL A 24 -0.35 -5.08 12.57
N ARG A 25 -1.67 -4.93 12.77
CA ARG A 25 -2.34 -5.23 14.05
C ARG A 25 -2.29 -6.73 14.39
N ALA A 26 -2.46 -7.62 13.41
CA ALA A 26 -2.40 -9.07 13.60
C ALA A 26 -0.96 -9.54 13.93
N LEU A 27 0.05 -8.89 13.34
CA LEU A 27 1.45 -9.21 13.54
C LEU A 27 2.07 -8.53 14.77
N TRP A 28 1.43 -7.48 15.31
CA TRP A 28 1.87 -6.79 16.52
C TRP A 28 2.18 -7.70 17.72
N PRO A 29 1.32 -8.64 18.14
CA PRO A 29 1.63 -9.54 19.26
C PRO A 29 2.80 -10.48 18.94
N VAL A 30 2.89 -10.96 17.70
CA VAL A 30 3.98 -11.85 17.25
C VAL A 30 5.32 -11.11 17.21
N LEU A 31 5.30 -9.81 16.92
CA LEU A 31 6.45 -8.92 17.04
C LEU A 31 6.88 -8.67 18.49
N GLN A 32 6.08 -9.04 19.51
CA GLN A 32 6.46 -8.91 20.92
C GLN A 32 7.04 -10.21 21.53
N GLU A 33 6.78 -11.39 20.95
CA GLU A 33 7.32 -12.67 21.46
C GLU A 33 8.84 -12.80 21.28
N LYS A 34 9.57 -13.59 22.07
CA LYS A 34 11.04 -13.71 21.90
C LYS A 34 11.38 -14.88 20.96
N GLY A 35 11.96 -14.61 19.78
CA GLY A 35 12.33 -15.63 18.79
C GLY A 35 12.93 -15.08 17.49
N SER A 36 13.21 -15.97 16.53
CA SER A 36 13.67 -15.62 15.17
C SER A 36 12.54 -14.92 14.38
N LYS A 37 12.62 -13.59 14.26
CA LYS A 37 11.58 -12.76 13.62
C LYS A 37 11.94 -12.23 12.24
N SER A 38 13.12 -12.56 11.71
CA SER A 38 13.64 -11.94 10.48
C SER A 38 12.67 -12.09 9.31
N LEU A 39 12.08 -13.27 9.14
CA LEU A 39 11.09 -13.58 8.09
C LEU A 39 9.78 -12.81 8.30
N ILE A 40 9.31 -12.71 9.54
CA ILE A 40 8.07 -12.02 9.92
C ILE A 40 8.20 -10.51 9.69
N TYR A 41 9.35 -9.94 10.06
CA TYR A 41 9.68 -8.55 9.78
C TYR A 41 9.73 -8.27 8.28
N LEU A 42 10.34 -9.16 7.50
CA LEU A 42 10.45 -9.01 6.05
C LEU A 42 9.08 -9.03 5.37
N VAL A 43 8.19 -9.94 5.80
CA VAL A 43 6.79 -9.99 5.34
C VAL A 43 6.03 -8.72 5.73
N LEU A 44 6.18 -8.25 6.97
CA LEU A 44 5.48 -7.05 7.44
C LEU A 44 5.94 -5.79 6.70
N VAL A 45 7.25 -5.63 6.48
CA VAL A 45 7.81 -4.52 5.69
C VAL A 45 7.37 -4.61 4.23
N SER A 46 7.35 -5.80 3.64
CA SER A 46 6.90 -6.00 2.25
C SER A 46 5.41 -5.66 2.07
N ALA A 47 4.55 -6.09 3.01
CA ALA A 47 3.13 -5.76 3.01
C ALA A 47 2.88 -4.25 3.17
N LEU A 48 3.63 -3.59 4.06
CA LEU A 48 3.61 -2.14 4.23
C LEU A 48 4.07 -1.41 2.95
N ALA A 49 5.13 -1.91 2.30
CA ALA A 49 5.65 -1.34 1.07
C ALA A 49 4.62 -1.39 -0.07
N ILE A 50 3.89 -2.50 -0.23
CA ILE A 50 2.79 -2.62 -1.22
C ILE A 50 1.71 -1.56 -0.95
N GLY A 51 1.31 -1.42 0.32
CA GLY A 51 0.36 -0.40 0.78
C GLY A 51 0.77 1.02 0.43
N LEU A 52 2.01 1.36 0.79
CA LEU A 52 2.58 2.69 0.59
C LEU A 52 2.84 3.00 -0.89
N LEU A 53 3.33 2.04 -1.67
CA LEU A 53 3.57 2.23 -3.11
C LEU A 53 2.27 2.47 -3.87
N TYR A 54 1.20 1.76 -3.52
CA TYR A 54 -0.12 2.00 -4.10
C TYR A 54 -0.69 3.37 -3.69
N GLY A 55 -0.51 3.78 -2.43
CA GLY A 55 -0.92 5.11 -1.96
C GLY A 55 -0.12 6.25 -2.57
N ALA A 56 1.19 6.06 -2.75
CA ALA A 56 2.07 7.02 -3.43
C ALA A 56 1.70 7.20 -4.90
N GLY A 57 1.29 6.11 -5.57
CA GLY A 57 0.76 6.15 -6.94
C GLY A 57 -0.54 6.97 -7.08
N LEU A 58 -1.30 7.15 -5.99
CA LEU A 58 -2.56 7.90 -5.99
C LEU A 58 -2.39 9.38 -5.65
N MET A 59 -1.27 9.76 -5.01
CA MET A 59 -0.92 11.16 -4.74
C MET A 59 -0.64 11.99 -6.00
N TRP A 60 -0.58 11.36 -7.18
CA TRP A 60 -0.34 12.03 -8.45
C TRP A 60 -1.65 12.58 -9.01
N GLY A 61 -1.89 13.87 -8.76
CA GLY A 61 -3.12 14.57 -9.15
C GLY A 61 -3.01 15.38 -10.43
N GLN A 62 -3.95 15.12 -11.35
CA GLN A 62 -4.63 15.94 -12.40
C GLN A 62 -3.94 17.13 -13.13
N HIS A 63 -2.74 17.57 -12.76
CA HIS A 63 -2.00 18.67 -13.41
C HIS A 63 -0.59 18.27 -13.89
N THR A 64 -0.26 16.98 -13.88
CA THR A 64 1.02 16.47 -14.39
C THR A 64 0.96 16.21 -15.89
N ASN A 65 2.00 16.67 -16.59
CA ASN A 65 2.19 16.54 -18.05
C ASN A 65 1.94 15.10 -18.53
N ILE A 66 1.29 14.93 -19.69
CA ILE A 66 0.91 13.61 -20.24
C ILE A 66 2.10 12.64 -20.33
N ALA A 67 3.32 13.13 -20.57
CA ALA A 67 4.54 12.32 -20.59
C ALA A 67 4.88 11.64 -19.24
N VAL A 68 4.47 12.25 -18.13
CA VAL A 68 4.75 11.77 -16.77
C VAL A 68 3.73 10.70 -16.34
N MET A 69 2.50 10.77 -16.88
CA MET A 69 1.45 9.78 -16.64
C MET A 69 1.75 8.43 -17.31
N GLU A 70 2.32 8.44 -18.52
CA GLU A 70 2.69 7.22 -19.26
C GLU A 70 3.91 6.50 -18.63
N TYR A 71 4.82 7.23 -17.98
CA TYR A 71 6.01 6.66 -17.33
C TYR A 71 5.71 5.93 -16.02
N TRP A 72 4.67 6.37 -15.30
CA TRP A 72 4.28 5.79 -14.00
C TRP A 72 3.15 4.76 -14.08
N ARG A 73 2.52 4.65 -15.24
CA ARG A 73 1.62 3.54 -15.55
C ARG A 73 2.39 2.23 -15.62
#